data_AF-A0A7Y3LTC6-F1
#
_entry.id   AF-A0A7Y3LTC6-F1
#
_cell.length_a   1.000
_cell.length_b   1.000
_cell.length_c   1.000
_cell.angle_alpha   90.00
_cell.angle_beta   90.00
_cell.angle_gamma   90.00
#
_symmetry.space_group_name_H-M   'P 1'
#
loop_
_entity.id
_entity.type
_entity.pdbx_description
1 polymer ?
#
loop_
_entity_poly.entity_id
_entity_poly.type
_entity_poly.pdbx_seq_one_letter_code
_entity_poly.pdbx_strand_id
1 'polypeptide(L)' 'MNLAKDLADWTDWDSAAFEVGRSLGIFGESETFAQVKWVFWTDNPLGNALHEVLLQLVSARVLERREEPDEQFRWIAR' A
#
# COMPACT_ATOMS: atom_id res chain seq x y z
N MET A 1 2.95 13.98 -3.64
CA MET A 1 2.70 12.70 -2.94
C MET A 1 3.79 12.40 -1.93
N ASN A 2 3.46 11.85 -0.76
CA ASN A 2 4.47 11.50 0.24
C ASN A 2 4.04 10.24 1.00
N LEU A 3 4.51 9.09 0.53
CA LEU A 3 4.18 7.77 1.08
C LEU A 3 4.38 7.67 2.60
N ALA A 4 5.38 8.36 3.16
CA ALA A 4 5.63 8.36 4.59
C ALA A 4 4.53 9.09 5.39
N LYS A 5 3.95 10.15 4.82
CA LYS A 5 2.78 10.83 5.39
C LYS A 5 1.51 10.02 5.19
N ASP A 6 1.35 9.45 4.00
CA ASP A 6 0.15 8.72 3.61
C ASP A 6 0.01 7.40 4.39
N LEU A 7 1.13 6.83 4.87
CA LEU A 7 1.18 5.65 5.75
C LEU A 7 1.64 5.97 7.18
N ALA A 8 1.35 7.17 7.69
CA ALA A 8 1.75 7.54 9.06
C ALA A 8 1.05 6.69 10.14
N ASP A 9 -0.16 6.22 9.86
CA ASP A 9 -0.94 5.33 10.71
C ASP A 9 -1.12 3.94 10.07
N TRP A 10 -1.55 2.97 10.87
CA TRP A 10 -1.87 1.63 10.39
C TRP A 10 -2.95 1.68 9.32
N THR A 11 -2.59 1.21 8.13
CA THR A 11 -3.40 1.27 6.92
C THR A 11 -3.55 -0.14 6.34
N ASP A 12 -4.76 -0.53 5.95
CA ASP A 12 -5.04 -1.84 5.37
C ASP A 12 -4.19 -2.09 4.12
N TRP A 13 -3.83 -3.35 3.87
CA TRP A 13 -2.88 -3.72 2.83
C TRP A 13 -3.25 -3.18 1.44
N ASP A 14 -4.53 -3.13 1.11
CA ASP A 14 -5.02 -2.68 -0.19
C ASP A 14 -4.89 -1.17 -0.36
N SER A 15 -5.20 -0.42 0.69
CA SER A 15 -5.06 1.03 0.77
C SER A 15 -3.58 1.41 0.79
N ALA A 16 -2.74 0.65 1.49
CA ALA A 16 -1.30 0.85 1.47
C ALA A 16 -0.69 0.56 0.08
N ALA A 17 -1.13 -0.50 -0.58
CA ALA A 17 -0.71 -0.85 -1.94
C ALA A 17 -1.17 0.22 -2.96
N PHE A 18 -2.34 0.82 -2.74
CA PHE A 18 -2.82 1.96 -3.53
C PHE A 18 -1.92 3.19 -3.39
N GLU A 19 -1.53 3.58 -2.18
CA GLU A 19 -0.63 4.73 -1.98
C GLU A 19 0.78 4.48 -2.54
N VAL A 20 1.28 3.24 -2.48
CA VAL A 20 2.50 2.83 -3.20
C VAL A 20 2.31 3.01 -4.70
N GLY A 21 1.22 2.50 -5.27
CA GLY A 21 0.93 2.60 -6.70
C GLY A 21 0.84 4.05 -7.17
N ARG A 22 0.17 4.92 -6.40
CA ARG A 22 0.14 6.36 -6.67
C ARG A 22 1.55 6.96 -6.59
N SER A 23 2.36 6.57 -5.61
CA SER A 23 3.73 7.10 -5.44
C SER A 23 4.67 6.72 -6.59
N LEU A 24 4.40 5.59 -7.24
CA LEU A 24 5.09 5.13 -8.44
C LEU A 24 4.51 5.72 -9.73
N GLY A 25 3.43 6.50 -9.66
CA GLY A 25 2.74 7.07 -10.83
C GLY A 25 1.86 6.08 -11.59
N ILE A 26 1.51 4.94 -11.00
CA ILE A 26 0.65 3.91 -11.59
C ILE A 26 -0.81 4.36 -11.57
N PHE A 27 -1.25 4.92 -10.45
CA PHE A 27 -2.58 5.50 -10.30
C PHE A 27 -2.49 7.02 -10.38
N GLY A 28 -3.41 7.62 -11.12
CA GLY A 28 -3.46 9.08 -11.30
C GLY A 28 -3.79 9.82 -10.01
N GLU A 29 -3.41 11.11 -9.90
CA GLU A 29 -3.72 11.91 -8.71
C GLU A 29 -5.22 12.02 -8.41
N SER A 30 -6.05 11.99 -9.47
CA SER A 30 -7.52 12.05 -9.40
C SER A 30 -8.19 10.69 -9.29
N GLU A 31 -7.47 9.59 -9.46
CA GLU A 31 -8.04 8.26 -9.25
C GLU A 31 -8.26 8.02 -7.77
N THR A 32 -9.44 7.52 -7.45
CA THR A 32 -9.83 7.14 -6.09
C THR A 32 -9.66 5.64 -5.91
N PHE A 33 -9.40 5.21 -4.67
CA PHE A 33 -9.34 3.79 -4.34
C PHE A 33 -10.58 3.02 -4.84
N ALA A 34 -11.78 3.60 -4.68
CA ALA A 34 -13.03 2.96 -5.10
C ALA A 34 -13.10 2.63 -6.60
N GLN A 35 -12.45 3.42 -7.46
CA GLN A 35 -12.40 3.17 -8.91
C GLN A 35 -11.46 2.02 -9.27
N VAL A 36 -10.41 1.81 -8.48
CA VAL A 36 -9.37 0.81 -8.74
C VAL A 36 -9.37 -0.36 -7.75
N LYS A 37 -10.31 -0.43 -6.82
CA LYS A 37 -10.38 -1.48 -5.78
C LYS A 37 -10.37 -2.90 -6.32
N TRP A 38 -10.86 -3.10 -7.55
CA TRP A 38 -10.83 -4.39 -8.23
C TRP A 38 -9.40 -4.89 -8.47
N VAL A 39 -8.41 -4.01 -8.53
CA VAL A 39 -6.97 -4.37 -8.60
C VAL A 39 -6.52 -5.07 -7.32
N PHE A 40 -7.12 -4.78 -6.18
CA PHE A 40 -6.72 -5.36 -4.89
C PHE A 40 -7.65 -6.49 -4.43
N TRP A 41 -8.91 -6.47 -4.86
CA TRP A 41 -9.92 -7.44 -4.41
C TRP A 41 -10.13 -8.60 -5.40
N THR A 42 -9.24 -8.74 -6.38
CA THR A 42 -9.20 -9.86 -7.33
C THR A 42 -7.76 -10.38 -7.40
N ASP A 43 -7.55 -11.55 -8.03
CA ASP A 43 -6.20 -12.05 -8.34
C ASP A 43 -5.59 -11.28 -9.53
N ASN A 44 -5.34 -9.99 -9.30
CA ASN A 44 -4.81 -9.08 -10.31
C ASN A 44 -3.29 -9.04 -10.22
N PRO A 45 -2.56 -9.29 -11.32
CA PRO A 45 -1.09 -9.25 -11.31
C PRO A 45 -0.48 -7.94 -10.79
N LEU A 46 -1.12 -6.80 -11.04
CA LEU A 46 -0.68 -5.50 -10.54
C LEU A 46 -0.89 -5.38 -9.02
N GLY A 47 -2.04 -5.83 -8.51
CA GLY A 47 -2.32 -5.86 -7.08
C GLY A 47 -1.32 -6.74 -6.33
N ASN A 48 -1.05 -7.93 -6.87
CA ASN A 48 -0.06 -8.87 -6.34
C ASN A 48 1.35 -8.24 -6.31
N ALA A 49 1.75 -7.57 -7.39
CA ALA A 49 3.05 -6.90 -7.44
C ALA A 49 3.17 -5.74 -6.44
N LEU A 50 2.13 -4.93 -6.27
CA LEU A 50 2.12 -3.83 -5.30
C LEU A 50 2.14 -4.36 -3.86
N HIS A 51 1.47 -5.47 -3.59
CA HIS A 51 1.55 -6.16 -2.31
C HIS A 51 2.98 -6.65 -2.02
N GLU A 52 3.63 -7.29 -2.98
CA GLU A 52 5.03 -7.71 -2.84
C GLU A 52 5.97 -6.53 -2.53
N VAL A 53 5.73 -5.36 -3.13
CA VAL A 53 6.51 -4.14 -2.79
C VAL A 53 6.35 -3.77 -1.32
N LEU A 54 5.14 -3.85 -0.74
CA LEU A 54 4.94 -3.60 0.69
C LEU A 54 5.77 -4.57 1.55
N LEU A 55 5.76 -5.87 1.20
CA LEU A 55 6.55 -6.88 1.91
C LEU A 55 8.06 -6.62 1.80
N GLN A 56 8.55 -6.18 0.63
CA GLN A 56 9.95 -5.79 0.46
C GLN A 56 10.31 -4.55 1.30
N LEU A 57 9.40 -3.57 1.42
CA LEU A 57 9.61 -2.39 2.26
C LEU A 57 9.62 -2.75 3.77
N VAL A 58 8.84 -3.75 4.18
CA VAL A 58 8.90 -4.31 5.55
C VAL A 58 10.24 -4.99 5.78
N SER A 59 10.68 -5.84 4.84
CA SER A 59 12.00 -6.51 4.89
C SER A 59 13.15 -5.49 5.01
N ALA A 60 13.04 -4.36 4.30
CA ALA A 60 14.00 -3.26 4.34
C ALA A 60 13.88 -2.34 5.58
N ARG A 61 12.98 -2.64 6.54
CA ARG A 61 12.73 -1.81 7.73
C ARG A 61 12.29 -0.37 7.39
N VAL A 62 11.54 -0.21 6.31
CA VAL A 62 10.86 1.05 5.94
C VAL A 62 9.43 1.06 6.50
N LEU A 63 8.74 -0.07 6.45
CA LEU A 63 7.40 -0.26 6.99
C LEU A 63 7.39 -1.26 8.16
N GLU A 64 6.46 -1.07 9.08
CA GLU A 64 5.97 -2.10 9.98
C GLU A 64 4.76 -2.81 9.36
N ARG A 65 4.60 -4.09 9.71
CA ARG A 65 3.47 -4.95 9.30
C ARG A 65 2.85 -5.60 10.52
N ARG A 66 1.52 -5.69 10.55
CA ARG A 66 0.77 -6.50 11.51
C ARG A 66 -0.32 -7.29 10.79
N GLU A 67 -0.69 -8.44 11.35
CA GLU A 67 -1.63 -9.38 10.72
C GLU A 67 -3.05 -9.35 11.31
N GLU A 68 -3.23 -8.78 12.52
CA GLU A 68 -4.55 -8.65 13.16
C GLU A 68 -4.93 -7.17 13.38
N PRO A 69 -6.22 -6.79 13.22
CA PRO A 69 -7.37 -7.62 12.82
C PRO A 69 -7.42 -7.98 11.32
N ASP A 70 -6.73 -7.20 10.49
CA ASP A 70 -6.46 -7.43 9.08
C ASP A 70 -5.00 -7.06 8.82
N GLU A 71 -4.45 -7.51 7.69
CA GLU A 71 -3.08 -7.15 7.32
C GLU A 71 -2.95 -5.64 7.08
N GLN A 72 -2.06 -5.02 7.86
CA GLN A 72 -1.90 -3.57 7.91
C GLN A 72 -0.43 -3.16 7.91
N PHE A 73 -0.17 -1.99 7.34
CA PHE A 73 1.15 -1.41 7.19
C PHE A 73 1.20 -0.01 7.75
N ARG A 74 2.37 0.38 8.28
CA ARG A 74 2.63 1.74 8.76
C ARG A 74 4.10 2.10 8.49
N TRP A 75 4.36 3.36 8.17
CA TRP A 75 5.71 3.89 8.04
C TRP A 75 6.45 3.85 9.38
N ILE A 76 7.71 3.39 9.37
CA ILE A 76 8.58 3.49 10.54
C ILE A 76 9.00 4.96 10.66
N ALA A 77 8.30 5.71 11.51
CA ALA A 77 8.68 7.07 11.86
C ALA A 77 10.12 7.07 12.39
N ARG A 78 10.99 7.87 11.77
CA ARG A 78 12.35 8.15 12.27
C ARG A 78 12.35 9.47 13.02
#